data_AF-J2Q980-F1
#
_entry.id   AF-J2Q980-F1
#
_cell.length_a   1.000
_cell.length_b   1.000
_cell.length_c   1.000
_cell.angle_alpha   90.00
_cell.angle_beta   90.00
_cell.angle_gamma   90.00
#
_symmetry.space_group_name_H-M   'P 1'
#
loop_
_entity.id
_entity.type
_entity.pdbx_description
1 polymer ?
#
loop_
_entity_poly.entity_id
_entity_poly.type
_entity_poly.pdbx_seq_one_letter_code
_entity_poly.pdbx_strand_id
1 'polypeptide(L)'
;MLSVGSLLRIGLIAPVVMVADVWLAQRLFPGFNAGAQFISELGGPAAPNPLIFNVGMVAAGLAGMAAGAGFAHALEDAGGRRR
;
A
#
# COMPACT_ATOMS: atom_id res chain seq x y z
N MET A 1 10.73 19.27 -4.24
CA MET A 1 10.60 18.02 -5.03
C MET A 1 11.14 16.88 -4.17
N LEU A 2 10.46 15.73 -4.08
CA LEU A 2 10.96 14.58 -3.31
C LEU A 2 12.20 13.99 -4.00
N SER A 3 13.21 13.58 -3.23
CA SER A 3 14.40 12.92 -3.79
C SER A 3 14.06 11.50 -4.26
N VAL A 4 14.84 10.96 -5.20
CA VAL A 4 14.73 9.54 -5.63
C VAL A 4 14.82 8.60 -4.43
N GLY A 5 15.76 8.85 -3.50
CA GLY A 5 15.88 8.08 -2.27
C GLY A 5 14.66 8.18 -1.35
N SER A 6 13.98 9.32 -1.31
CA SER A 6 12.73 9.49 -0.56
C SER A 6 11.58 8.68 -1.17
N LEU A 7 11.47 8.67 -2.50
CA LEU A 7 10.46 7.89 -3.23
C LEU A 7 10.63 6.38 -3.00
N LEU A 8 11.87 5.89 -3.03
CA LEU A 8 12.18 4.47 -2.75
C LEU A 8 11.87 4.10 -1.29
N ARG A 9 12.16 4.98 -0.33
CA ARG A 9 11.82 4.75 1.10
C ARG A 9 10.31 4.69 1.33
N ILE A 10 9.52 5.49 0.61
CA ILE A 10 8.05 5.40 0.65
C ILE A 10 7.60 4.00 0.20
N GLY A 11 8.21 3.47 -0.87
CA GLY A 11 7.97 2.11 -1.34
C GLY A 11 8.29 1.02 -0.32
N LEU A 12 9.38 1.18 0.45
CA LEU A 12 9.74 0.25 1.51
C LEU A 12 8.68 0.17 2.62
N ILE A 13 7.99 1.28 2.89
CA ILE A 13 6.98 1.38 3.94
C ILE A 13 5.61 0.86 3.46
N ALA A 14 5.36 0.83 2.14
CA ALA A 14 4.07 0.42 1.59
C ALA A 14 3.59 -0.99 2.03
N PRO A 15 4.44 -2.05 2.03
CA PRO A 15 4.04 -3.36 2.55
C PRO A 15 3.68 -3.33 4.04
N VAL A 16 4.39 -2.51 4.84
CA VAL A 16 4.11 -2.36 6.28
C VAL A 16 2.75 -1.71 6.49
N VAL A 17 2.44 -0.67 5.72
CA VAL A 17 1.13 0.00 5.74
C VAL A 17 0.02 -0.99 5.37
N MET A 18 0.24 -1.79 4.32
CA MET A 18 -0.75 -2.78 3.89
C MET A 18 -1.01 -3.86 4.96
N VAL A 19 0.03 -4.39 5.58
CA VAL A 19 -0.11 -5.38 6.66
C VAL A 19 -0.82 -4.78 7.87
N ALA A 20 -0.45 -3.56 8.28
CA ALA A 20 -1.07 -2.88 9.41
C ALA A 20 -2.56 -2.60 9.16
N ASP A 21 -2.90 -2.19 7.93
CA ASP A 21 -4.28 -1.93 7.53
C ASP A 21 -5.14 -3.19 7.55
N VAL A 22 -4.69 -4.26 6.88
CA VAL A 22 -5.40 -5.56 6.89
C VAL A 22 -5.57 -6.08 8.31
N TRP A 23 -4.51 -6.04 9.12
CA TRP A 23 -4.56 -6.50 10.51
C TRP A 23 -5.58 -5.71 11.33
N LEU A 24 -5.58 -4.38 11.21
CA LEU A 24 -6.51 -3.51 11.93
C LEU A 24 -7.96 -3.74 11.47
N ALA A 25 -8.20 -3.81 10.16
CA ALA A 25 -9.52 -4.05 9.60
C ALA A 25 -10.09 -5.41 10.02
N GLN A 26 -9.26 -6.47 10.04
CA GLN A 26 -9.66 -7.78 10.57
C GLN A 26 -10.05 -7.71 12.04
N ARG A 27 -9.29 -6.96 12.86
CA ARG A 27 -9.58 -6.86 14.30
C ARG A 27 -10.86 -6.09 14.60
N LEU A 28 -11.29 -5.24 13.68
CA LEU A 28 -12.49 -4.42 13.78
C LEU A 28 -13.70 -5.00 13.02
N PHE A 29 -13.55 -6.19 12.41
CA PHE A 29 -14.63 -6.94 11.78
C PHE A 29 -14.94 -8.20 12.62
N PRO A 30 -15.94 -8.13 13.54
CA PRO A 30 -16.33 -9.27 14.36
C PRO A 30 -16.75 -10.46 13.49
N GLY A 31 -16.21 -11.64 13.79
CA GLY A 31 -16.50 -12.87 13.05
C GLY A 31 -15.75 -13.04 11.74
N PHE A 32 -14.85 -12.11 11.38
CA PHE A 32 -14.02 -12.27 10.19
C PHE A 32 -13.10 -13.50 10.31
N ASN A 33 -13.13 -14.37 9.31
CA ASN A 33 -12.33 -15.58 9.22
C ASN A 33 -11.37 -15.50 8.02
N ALA A 34 -10.10 -15.21 8.30
CA ALA A 34 -9.05 -15.11 7.28
C ALA A 34 -8.78 -16.41 6.50
N GLY A 35 -9.25 -17.57 6.99
CA GLY A 35 -9.14 -18.85 6.29
C GLY A 35 -10.33 -19.17 5.36
N ALA A 36 -11.42 -18.41 5.42
CA ALA A 36 -12.63 -18.66 4.65
C ALA A 36 -13.12 -17.45 3.85
N GLN A 37 -12.67 -16.24 4.19
CA GLN A 37 -13.10 -14.99 3.57
C GLN A 37 -11.95 -14.32 2.82
N PHE A 38 -12.29 -13.58 1.77
CA PHE A 38 -11.32 -12.79 1.01
C PHE A 38 -10.98 -11.50 1.75
N ILE A 39 -9.74 -11.02 1.59
CA ILE A 39 -9.28 -9.75 2.14
C ILE A 39 -10.15 -8.57 1.67
N SER A 40 -10.66 -8.62 0.43
CA SER A 40 -11.54 -7.57 -0.12
C SER A 40 -12.86 -7.43 0.62
N GLU A 41 -13.31 -8.44 1.37
CA GLU A 41 -14.52 -8.34 2.21
C GLU A 41 -14.35 -7.34 3.36
N LEU A 42 -13.11 -7.05 3.78
CA LEU A 42 -12.80 -6.02 4.77
C LEU A 42 -13.17 -4.60 4.29
N GLY A 43 -13.24 -4.39 2.97
CA GLY A 43 -13.72 -3.16 2.34
C GLY A 43 -15.16 -3.24 1.83
N GLY A 44 -15.83 -4.37 2.06
CA GLY A 44 -17.15 -4.67 1.52
C GLY A 44 -18.31 -4.25 2.43
N PRO A 45 -19.56 -4.38 1.95
CA PRO A 45 -20.75 -3.93 2.68
C PRO A 45 -20.99 -4.63 4.03
N ALA A 46 -20.43 -5.83 4.22
CA ALA A 46 -20.56 -6.60 5.44
C ALA A 46 -19.60 -6.14 6.55
N ALA A 47 -18.53 -5.41 6.22
CA ALA A 47 -17.60 -4.89 7.20
C ALA A 47 -18.26 -3.76 8.00
N PRO A 48 -18.12 -3.71 9.33
CA PRO A 48 -18.69 -2.62 10.14
C PRO A 48 -18.10 -1.25 9.79
N ASN A 49 -16.81 -1.21 9.43
CA ASN A 49 -16.08 0.01 9.09
C ASN A 49 -15.24 -0.21 7.82
N PRO A 50 -15.88 -0.31 6.64
CA PRO A 50 -15.18 -0.69 5.39
C PRO A 50 -14.17 0.36 4.93
N LEU A 51 -14.34 1.61 5.37
CA LEU A 51 -13.45 2.71 5.04
C LEU A 51 -12.03 2.54 5.60
N ILE A 52 -11.84 1.76 6.67
CA ILE A 52 -10.52 1.50 7.24
C ILE A 52 -9.64 0.85 6.18
N PHE A 53 -10.08 -0.33 5.70
CA PHE A 53 -9.41 -1.06 4.64
C PHE A 53 -9.32 -0.27 3.33
N ASN A 54 -10.42 0.37 2.90
CA ASN A 54 -10.43 1.06 1.61
C ASN A 54 -9.46 2.25 1.58
N VAL A 55 -9.39 3.04 2.65
CA VAL A 55 -8.44 4.16 2.74
C VAL A 55 -7.00 3.65 2.84
N GLY A 56 -6.76 2.59 3.61
CA GLY A 56 -5.42 2.00 3.73
C GLY A 56 -4.92 1.41 2.40
N MET A 57 -5.77 0.70 1.65
CA MET A 57 -5.43 0.21 0.30
C MET A 57 -5.15 1.32 -0.70
N VAL A 58 -5.93 2.42 -0.67
CA VAL A 58 -5.65 3.61 -1.50
C VAL A 58 -4.30 4.20 -1.13
N ALA A 59 -4.00 4.36 0.16
CA ALA A 59 -2.71 4.89 0.63
C ALA A 59 -1.54 3.99 0.21
N ALA A 60 -1.69 2.66 0.32
CA ALA A 60 -0.71 1.70 -0.14
C ALA A 60 -0.48 1.78 -1.67
N GLY A 61 -1.54 1.94 -2.46
CA GLY A 61 -1.46 2.15 -3.90
C GLY A 61 -0.72 3.43 -4.28
N LEU A 62 -1.02 4.55 -3.61
CA LEU A 62 -0.28 5.81 -3.77
C LEU A 62 1.20 5.67 -3.43
N ALA A 63 1.53 4.97 -2.35
CA ALA A 63 2.92 4.69 -1.96
C ALA A 63 3.63 3.81 -3.00
N GLY A 64 2.95 2.81 -3.56
CA GLY A 64 3.45 1.98 -4.65
C GLY A 64 3.74 2.78 -5.92
N MET A 65 2.85 3.69 -6.31
CA MET A 65 3.09 4.59 -7.46
C MET A 65 4.29 5.51 -7.23
N ALA A 66 4.42 6.09 -6.03
CA ALA A 66 5.57 6.91 -5.66
C ALA A 66 6.89 6.12 -5.74
N ALA A 67 6.89 4.87 -5.25
CA ALA A 67 8.02 3.97 -5.34
C ALA A 67 8.38 3.63 -6.79
N GLY A 68 7.38 3.34 -7.63
CA GLY A 68 7.55 3.09 -9.06
C GLY A 68 8.22 4.25 -9.78
N ALA A 69 7.81 5.49 -9.48
CA ALA A 69 8.49 6.69 -9.99
C ALA A 69 9.94 6.80 -9.48
N GLY A 70 10.19 6.44 -8.22
CA GLY A 70 11.54 6.37 -7.66
C GLY A 70 12.43 5.36 -8.40
N PHE A 71 11.93 4.17 -8.68
CA PHE A 71 12.65 3.15 -9.45
C PHE A 71 12.88 3.58 -10.88
N ALA A 72 11.89 4.17 -11.55
CA ALA A 72 12.05 4.70 -12.91
C ALA A 72 13.21 5.71 -12.99
N HIS A 73 13.22 6.71 -12.10
CA HIS A 73 14.31 7.69 -12.05
C HIS A 73 15.67 7.05 -11.71
N ALA A 74 15.72 6.13 -10.76
CA ALA A 74 16.98 5.47 -10.38
C ALA A 74 17.56 4.65 -11.55
N LEU A 75 16.70 4.00 -12.34
CA LEU A 75 17.10 3.26 -13.54
C LEU A 75 17.52 4.19 -14.68
N GLU A 76 16.88 5.34 -14.86
CA GLU A 76 17.29 6.36 -15.83
C GLU A 76 18.69 6.90 -15.50
N ASP A 77 18.95 7.19 -14.22
CA ASP A 77 20.26 7.66 -13.73
C ASP A 77 21.35 6.58 -13.89
N ALA A 78 21.03 5.32 -13.54
CA ALA A 78 21.97 4.21 -13.64
C ALA A 78 22.21 3.73 -15.08
N GLY A 79 21.21 3.85 -15.95
CA GLY A 79 21.24 3.43 -17.36
C GLY A 79 22.01 4.37 -18.29
N GLY A 80 22.52 5.50 -17.78
CA GLY A 80 23.45 6.35 -18.51
C GLY A 80 22.85 7.07 -19.72
N ARG A 81 21.58 7.51 -19.65
CA ARG A 81 21.11 8.56 -20.56
C ARG A 81 21.94 9.82 -20.26
N ARG A 82 23.00 10.01 -21.06
CA ARG A 82 23.78 11.24 -21.11
C ARG A 82 22.79 12.39 -21.32
N ARG A 83 22.56 13.18 -20.27
CA ARG A 83 22.07 14.55 -20.47
C ARG A 83 23.21 15.39 -21.02
#